data_AF-A0A478KKK9-F1
#
_entry.id   AF-A0A478KKK9-F1
#
_cell.length_a   1.000
_cell.length_b   1.000
_cell.length_c   1.000
_cell.angle_alpha   90.00
_cell.angle_beta   90.00
_cell.angle_gamma   90.00
#
_symmetry.space_group_name_H-M   'P 1'
#
loop_
_entity.id
_entity.type
_entity.pdbx_description
1 polymer ?
#
loop_
_entity_poly.entity_id
_entity_poly.type
_entity_poly.pdbx_seq_one_letter_code
_entity_poly.pdbx_strand_id
1 'polypeptide(L)'
;MKHVVLYSGGHSSAIVAIEVVRKYGRENVILLNHDISSTVEDEDIKRFKDEISSYLGIDVTYANHERWKDATPISVCLDARAWKVGSGQILCTNRLKTGPFDLWLERNDSQKENIYYYGFDRNEMHRVQRRVGVMAERGYKTDYPIALWPQRTIHSTEEIGINRPMAYSRFKHANCIGCLKAGWQCQRRMKSDPLISPPTAQY
;
A
#
# COMPACT_ATOMS: atom_id res chain seq x y z
N MET A 1 -16.91 -13.04 9.28
CA MET A 1 -16.28 -11.71 9.50
C MET A 1 -14.79 -11.81 9.86
N LYS A 2 -13.94 -11.10 9.12
CA LYS A 2 -12.50 -10.88 9.37
C LYS A 2 -12.16 -9.38 9.37
N HIS A 3 -11.00 -9.04 9.94
CA HIS A 3 -10.42 -7.70 9.96
C HIS A 3 -9.28 -7.61 8.94
N VAL A 4 -9.54 -6.97 7.81
CA VAL A 4 -8.58 -6.91 6.68
C VAL A 4 -7.79 -5.61 6.76
N VAL A 5 -6.51 -5.71 7.10
CA VAL A 5 -5.60 -4.57 7.15
C VAL A 5 -4.97 -4.37 5.77
N LEU A 6 -5.18 -3.21 5.15
CA LEU A 6 -4.50 -2.87 3.89
C LEU A 6 -3.05 -2.46 4.17
N TYR A 7 -2.20 -3.48 4.20
CA TYR A 7 -0.83 -3.44 4.69
C TYR A 7 0.16 -3.09 3.58
N SER A 8 0.44 -1.80 3.40
CA SER A 8 1.30 -1.33 2.29
C SER A 8 2.81 -1.35 2.57
N GLY A 9 3.25 -1.89 3.73
CA GLY A 9 4.65 -1.79 4.16
C GLY A 9 5.10 -0.39 4.62
N GLY A 10 4.15 0.52 4.89
CA GLY A 10 4.44 1.81 5.51
C GLY A 10 4.28 1.75 7.02
N HIS A 11 4.91 2.71 7.74
CA HIS A 11 4.86 2.74 9.20
C HIS A 11 3.42 2.85 9.75
N SER A 12 2.59 3.72 9.17
CA SER A 12 1.19 3.86 9.57
C SER A 12 0.39 2.57 9.37
N SER A 13 0.58 1.87 8.24
CA SER A 13 -0.10 0.58 8.03
C SER A 13 0.38 -0.51 8.99
N ALA A 14 1.64 -0.47 9.42
CA ALA A 14 2.17 -1.40 10.42
C ALA A 14 1.57 -1.15 11.80
N ILE A 15 1.47 0.11 12.23
CA ILE A 15 0.79 0.45 13.50
C ILE A 15 -0.66 -0.03 13.48
N VAL A 16 -1.39 0.19 12.37
CA VAL A 16 -2.75 -0.34 12.22
C VAL A 16 -2.78 -1.86 12.36
N ALA A 17 -1.87 -2.59 11.70
CA ALA A 17 -1.79 -4.04 11.83
C ALA A 17 -1.62 -4.48 13.28
N ILE A 18 -0.69 -3.87 14.01
CA ILE A 18 -0.41 -4.18 15.41
C ILE A 18 -1.63 -3.90 16.30
N GLU A 19 -2.26 -2.73 16.16
CA GLU A 19 -3.44 -2.36 16.95
C GLU A 19 -4.62 -3.29 16.71
N VAL A 20 -4.88 -3.63 15.44
CA VAL A 20 -5.99 -4.50 15.06
C VAL A 20 -5.75 -5.92 15.58
N VAL A 21 -4.54 -6.44 15.48
CA VAL A 21 -4.19 -7.76 16.03
C VAL A 21 -4.31 -7.79 17.56
N ARG A 22 -3.81 -6.75 18.25
CA ARG A 22 -3.93 -6.64 19.72
C ARG A 22 -5.38 -6.59 20.18
N LYS A 23 -6.27 -5.98 19.40
CA LYS A 23 -7.69 -5.82 19.74
C LYS A 23 -8.55 -7.03 19.40
N TYR A 24 -8.29 -7.68 18.26
CA TYR A 24 -9.21 -8.70 17.70
C TYR A 24 -8.62 -10.11 17.63
N GLY A 25 -7.35 -10.30 17.98
CA GLY A 25 -6.66 -11.58 17.87
C GLY A 25 -6.16 -11.84 16.45
N ARG A 26 -4.97 -12.45 16.34
CA ARG A 26 -4.28 -12.68 15.06
C ARG A 26 -5.08 -13.58 14.10
N GLU A 27 -5.85 -14.52 14.65
CA GLU A 27 -6.69 -15.46 13.92
C GLU A 27 -7.84 -14.77 13.17
N ASN A 28 -8.20 -13.55 13.56
CA ASN A 28 -9.28 -12.78 12.94
C ASN A 28 -8.77 -11.70 11.98
N VAL A 29 -7.46 -11.59 11.80
CA VAL A 29 -6.82 -10.54 11.00
C VAL A 29 -6.21 -11.09 9.71
N ILE A 30 -6.38 -10.34 8.63
CA ILE A 30 -5.71 -10.60 7.34
C ILE A 30 -4.83 -9.39 7.02
N LEU A 31 -3.53 -9.61 6.81
CA LEU A 31 -2.63 -8.59 6.29
C LEU A 31 -2.69 -8.63 4.76
N LEU A 32 -3.45 -7.73 4.14
CA LEU A 32 -3.60 -7.70 2.69
C LEU A 32 -2.65 -6.67 2.07
N ASN A 33 -1.74 -7.14 1.22
CA ASN A 33 -0.81 -6.29 0.48
C ASN A 33 -0.91 -6.50 -1.04
N HIS A 34 -0.38 -5.55 -1.80
CA HIS A 34 0.02 -5.74 -3.19
C HIS A 34 1.53 -5.93 -3.23
N ASP A 35 2.01 -7.09 -3.67
CA ASP A 35 3.42 -7.27 -3.95
C ASP A 35 3.79 -6.51 -5.20
N ILE A 36 4.90 -5.79 -5.10
CA ILE A 36 5.45 -4.99 -6.16
C ILE A 36 6.83 -5.56 -6.45
N SER A 37 7.13 -5.73 -7.75
CA SER A 37 8.42 -6.27 -8.21
C SER A 37 9.60 -5.67 -7.46
N SER A 38 10.55 -6.52 -7.04
CA SER A 38 11.80 -6.11 -6.38
C SER A 38 12.65 -5.17 -7.24
N THR A 39 12.42 -5.14 -8.56
CA THR A 39 13.03 -4.16 -9.47
C THR A 39 12.66 -2.71 -9.12
N VAL A 40 11.51 -2.48 -8.48
CA VAL A 40 10.98 -1.14 -8.19
C VAL A 40 10.54 -0.96 -6.74
N GLU A 41 10.39 -2.00 -5.93
CA GLU A 41 10.16 -1.89 -4.49
C GLU A 41 11.49 -2.02 -3.73
N ASP A 42 11.75 -1.08 -2.82
CA ASP A 42 12.96 -1.08 -2.00
C ASP A 42 13.03 -2.34 -1.13
N GLU A 43 14.18 -3.01 -1.08
CA GLU A 43 14.40 -4.22 -0.26
C GLU A 43 14.09 -3.95 1.21
N ASP A 44 14.36 -2.74 1.69
CA ASP A 44 14.07 -2.35 3.06
C ASP A 44 12.56 -2.26 3.37
N ILE A 45 11.72 -1.98 2.36
CA ILE A 45 10.26 -2.08 2.50
C ILE A 45 9.85 -3.55 2.64
N LYS A 46 10.50 -4.46 1.90
CA LYS A 46 10.23 -5.91 1.99
C LYS A 46 10.66 -6.45 3.35
N ARG A 47 11.88 -6.13 3.81
CA ARG A 47 12.36 -6.41 5.18
C ARG A 47 11.33 -5.98 6.23
N PHE A 48 10.88 -4.72 6.16
CA PHE A 48 9.93 -4.19 7.13
C PHE A 48 8.57 -4.93 7.10
N LYS A 49 8.11 -5.37 5.92
CA LYS A 49 6.93 -6.23 5.81
C LYS A 49 7.11 -7.56 6.51
N ASP A 50 8.24 -8.20 6.29
CA ASP A 50 8.55 -9.52 6.85
C ASP A 50 8.73 -9.46 8.37
N GLU A 51 9.39 -8.42 8.90
CA GLU A 51 9.56 -8.24 10.34
C GLU A 51 8.22 -8.03 11.06
N ILE A 52 7.32 -7.20 10.50
CA ILE A 52 5.99 -7.00 11.07
C ILE A 52 5.13 -8.27 10.98
N SER A 53 5.16 -8.95 9.82
CA SER A 53 4.47 -10.23 9.61
C SER A 53 4.92 -11.27 10.64
N SER A 54 6.23 -11.39 10.85
CA SER A 54 6.85 -12.31 11.80
C SER A 54 6.49 -11.98 13.24
N TYR A 55 6.54 -10.70 13.61
CA TYR A 55 6.16 -10.23 14.95
C TYR A 55 4.68 -10.53 15.27
N LEU A 56 3.78 -10.38 14.28
CA LEU A 56 2.35 -10.66 14.46
C LEU A 56 2.01 -12.15 14.38
N GLY A 57 2.91 -12.97 13.81
CA GLY A 57 2.66 -14.39 13.53
C GLY A 57 1.50 -14.59 12.54
N ILE A 58 1.42 -13.72 11.53
CA ILE A 58 0.42 -13.71 10.45
C ILE A 58 1.17 -13.54 9.12
N ASP A 59 0.91 -14.44 8.17
CA ASP A 59 1.45 -14.31 6.81
C ASP A 59 0.76 -13.19 6.04
N VAL A 60 1.51 -12.53 5.16
CA VAL A 60 0.96 -11.52 4.26
C VAL A 60 0.16 -12.21 3.15
N THR A 61 -1.12 -11.86 3.06
CA THR A 61 -2.00 -12.23 1.95
C THR A 61 -1.83 -11.23 0.81
N TYR A 62 -1.77 -11.73 -0.41
CA TYR A 62 -1.47 -10.91 -1.58
C TYR A 62 -2.65 -10.79 -2.55
N ALA A 63 -3.03 -9.55 -2.88
CA ALA A 63 -3.97 -9.22 -3.96
C ALA A 63 -3.18 -8.71 -5.18
N ASN A 64 -2.50 -9.61 -5.88
CA ASN A 64 -1.50 -9.21 -6.87
C ASN A 64 -2.01 -9.16 -8.30
N HIS A 65 -1.38 -8.31 -9.10
CA HIS A 65 -1.43 -8.43 -10.55
C HIS A 65 -0.81 -9.78 -10.98
N GLU A 66 -1.33 -10.42 -12.03
CA GLU A 66 -0.90 -11.77 -12.45
C GLU A 66 0.61 -11.83 -12.72
N ARG A 67 1.16 -10.78 -13.33
CA ARG A 67 2.61 -10.62 -13.60
C ARG A 67 3.35 -9.85 -12.51
N TRP A 68 2.97 -9.91 -11.24
CA TRP A 68 3.55 -9.06 -10.18
C TRP A 68 5.08 -9.12 -10.03
N LYS A 69 5.70 -10.24 -10.40
CA LYS A 69 7.16 -10.42 -10.35
C LYS A 69 7.90 -9.47 -11.29
N ASP A 70 7.35 -9.26 -12.48
CA ASP A 70 8.02 -8.53 -13.58
C ASP A 70 7.31 -7.23 -13.95
N ALA A 71 6.04 -7.09 -13.57
CA ALA A 71 5.24 -5.91 -13.87
C ALA A 71 5.72 -4.71 -13.05
N THR A 72 6.15 -3.68 -13.76
CA THR A 72 6.53 -2.39 -13.18
C THR A 72 5.43 -1.36 -13.47
N PRO A 73 5.39 -0.23 -12.74
CA PRO A 73 4.47 0.87 -13.03
C PRO A 73 4.54 1.36 -14.49
N ILE A 74 5.74 1.32 -15.09
CA ILE A 74 5.94 1.72 -16.49
C ILE A 74 5.45 0.64 -17.43
N SER A 75 5.84 -0.62 -17.22
CA SER A 75 5.50 -1.71 -18.15
C SER A 75 3.98 -1.88 -18.30
N VAL A 76 3.22 -1.81 -17.21
CA VAL A 76 1.75 -1.93 -17.27
C VAL A 76 1.08 -0.75 -17.98
N CYS A 77 1.71 0.42 -18.02
CA CYS A 77 1.22 1.55 -18.79
C CYS A 77 1.56 1.40 -20.28
N LEU A 78 2.77 0.91 -20.59
CA LEU A 78 3.19 0.62 -21.96
C LEU A 78 2.34 -0.48 -22.61
N ASP A 79 2.08 -1.57 -21.89
CA ASP A 79 1.24 -2.68 -22.36
C ASP A 79 -0.18 -2.20 -22.69
N ALA A 80 -0.71 -1.29 -21.87
CA ALA A 80 -2.01 -0.68 -22.09
C ALA A 80 -1.99 0.49 -23.10
N ARG A 81 -0.81 0.87 -23.60
CA ARG A 81 -0.57 2.03 -24.47
C ARG A 81 -1.19 3.33 -23.92
N ALA A 82 -1.23 3.47 -22.60
CA ALA A 82 -1.86 4.60 -21.93
C ALA A 82 -1.24 4.86 -20.55
N TRP A 83 -0.98 6.13 -20.24
CA TRP A 83 -0.53 6.56 -18.91
C TRP A 83 -1.71 6.88 -17.99
N LYS A 84 -2.78 7.42 -18.55
CA LYS A 84 -4.05 7.76 -17.90
C LYS A 84 -5.20 7.47 -18.85
N VAL A 85 -6.39 7.24 -18.29
CA VAL A 85 -7.64 7.14 -19.04
C VAL A 85 -8.55 8.28 -18.61
N GLY A 86 -8.90 9.17 -19.54
CA GLY A 86 -9.66 10.39 -19.24
C GLY A 86 -9.00 11.25 -18.17
N SER A 87 -9.81 11.78 -17.23
CA SER A 87 -9.35 12.51 -16.04
C SER A 87 -8.93 11.60 -14.88
N GLY A 88 -8.77 10.29 -15.13
CA GLY A 88 -8.47 9.28 -14.11
C GLY A 88 -7.07 9.36 -13.51
N GLN A 89 -6.84 8.50 -12.52
CA GLN A 89 -5.51 8.32 -11.92
C GLN A 89 -4.52 7.72 -12.92
N ILE A 90 -3.23 7.80 -12.59
CA ILE A 90 -2.20 7.09 -13.37
C ILE A 90 -2.52 5.60 -13.41
N LEU A 91 -2.47 5.03 -14.61
CA LEU A 91 -3.02 3.72 -14.93
C LEU A 91 -2.37 2.60 -14.10
N CYS A 92 -1.10 2.72 -13.75
CA CYS A 92 -0.42 1.74 -12.88
C CYS A 92 -1.11 1.55 -11.52
N THR A 93 -1.78 2.58 -10.98
CA THR A 93 -2.55 2.44 -9.73
C THR A 93 -3.73 1.49 -9.92
N ASN A 94 -4.42 1.61 -11.05
CA ASN A 94 -5.52 0.70 -11.38
C ASN A 94 -5.00 -0.73 -11.63
N ARG A 95 -3.99 -0.88 -12.49
CA ARG A 95 -3.51 -2.20 -12.92
C ARG A 95 -2.83 -3.00 -11.81
N LEU A 96 -2.03 -2.34 -10.96
CA LEU A 96 -1.24 -3.03 -9.94
C LEU A 96 -1.94 -3.11 -8.58
N LYS A 97 -2.94 -2.26 -8.32
CA LYS A 97 -3.57 -2.16 -6.99
C LYS A 97 -5.07 -2.27 -7.04
N THR A 98 -5.76 -1.31 -7.67
CA THR A 98 -7.24 -1.25 -7.61
C THR A 98 -7.90 -2.48 -8.23
N GLY A 99 -7.53 -2.86 -9.46
CA GLY A 99 -8.08 -4.03 -10.14
C GLY A 99 -7.82 -5.34 -9.40
N PRO A 100 -6.57 -5.64 -9.00
CA PRO A 100 -6.27 -6.80 -8.17
C PRO A 100 -7.01 -6.81 -6.83
N PHE A 101 -7.19 -5.65 -6.19
CA PHE A 101 -7.99 -5.55 -4.96
C PHE A 101 -9.47 -5.87 -5.23
N ASP A 102 -10.04 -5.36 -6.31
CA ASP A 102 -11.43 -5.63 -6.68
C ASP A 102 -11.66 -7.12 -6.95
N LEU A 103 -10.75 -7.78 -7.67
CA LEU A 103 -10.78 -9.24 -7.86
C LEU A 103 -10.66 -10.02 -6.54
N TRP A 104 -9.83 -9.53 -5.61
CA TRP A 104 -9.72 -10.15 -4.29
C TRP A 104 -11.03 -10.04 -3.51
N LEU A 105 -11.68 -8.87 -3.53
CA LEU A 105 -12.97 -8.65 -2.87
C LEU A 105 -14.05 -9.60 -3.42
N GLU A 106 -14.16 -9.71 -4.74
CA GLU A 106 -15.15 -10.59 -5.39
C GLU A 106 -14.96 -12.06 -5.01
N ARG A 107 -13.70 -12.51 -4.90
CA ARG A 107 -13.37 -13.91 -4.60
C ARG A 107 -13.44 -14.25 -3.11
N ASN A 108 -13.13 -13.31 -2.22
CA ASN A 108 -12.89 -13.60 -0.79
C ASN A 108 -13.90 -12.93 0.16
N ASP A 109 -14.64 -11.92 -0.28
CA ASP A 109 -15.60 -11.18 0.54
C ASP A 109 -16.82 -10.72 -0.27
N SER A 110 -17.36 -11.62 -1.10
CA SER A 110 -18.56 -11.34 -1.92
C SER A 110 -19.79 -10.99 -1.08
N GLN A 111 -19.86 -11.49 0.15
CA GLN A 111 -20.91 -11.20 1.14
C GLN A 111 -20.66 -9.89 1.92
N LYS A 112 -19.50 -9.23 1.71
CA LYS A 112 -19.15 -7.91 2.28
C LYS A 112 -19.23 -7.87 3.81
N GLU A 113 -18.77 -8.94 4.45
CA GLU A 113 -18.83 -9.09 5.90
C GLU A 113 -17.63 -8.46 6.61
N ASN A 114 -16.51 -8.31 5.91
CA ASN A 114 -15.25 -7.89 6.51
C ASN A 114 -15.17 -6.38 6.75
N ILE A 115 -14.24 -5.98 7.62
CA ILE A 115 -13.90 -4.57 7.87
C ILE A 115 -12.51 -4.29 7.32
N TYR A 116 -12.37 -3.23 6.53
CA TYR A 116 -11.13 -2.84 5.88
C TYR A 116 -10.43 -1.69 6.61
N TYR A 117 -9.21 -1.91 7.07
CA TYR A 117 -8.45 -0.97 7.87
C TYR A 117 -7.40 -0.22 7.05
N TYR A 118 -7.36 1.11 7.20
CA TYR A 118 -6.44 1.99 6.50
C TYR A 118 -5.54 2.77 7.48
N GLY A 119 -4.26 2.92 7.10
CA GLY A 119 -3.26 3.70 7.87
C GLY A 119 -3.27 5.20 7.58
N PHE A 120 -4.44 5.85 7.50
CA PHE A 120 -4.51 7.31 7.39
C PHE A 120 -4.48 7.96 8.77
N ASP A 121 -3.82 9.11 8.86
CA ASP A 121 -3.72 9.88 10.10
C ASP A 121 -4.79 11.00 10.20
N ARG A 122 -4.80 11.70 11.35
CA ARG A 122 -5.72 12.81 11.63
C ARG A 122 -5.53 14.04 10.75
N ASN A 123 -4.38 14.20 10.12
CA ASN A 123 -4.11 15.28 9.16
C ASN A 123 -4.62 14.91 7.75
N GLU A 124 -4.94 13.64 7.52
CA GLU A 124 -5.41 13.08 6.26
C GLU A 124 -6.92 12.81 6.23
N MET A 125 -7.72 13.52 7.05
CA MET A 125 -9.17 13.28 7.17
C MET A 125 -9.93 13.38 5.86
N HIS A 126 -9.48 14.20 4.91
CA HIS A 126 -10.07 14.24 3.56
C HIS A 126 -9.89 12.91 2.80
N ARG A 127 -8.81 12.15 3.05
CA ARG A 127 -8.60 10.80 2.51
C ARG A 127 -9.51 9.79 3.18
N VAL A 128 -9.70 9.92 4.50
CA VAL A 128 -10.64 9.10 5.29
C VAL A 128 -12.05 9.26 4.73
N GLN A 129 -12.57 10.48 4.66
CA GLN A 129 -13.92 10.76 4.18
C GLN A 129 -14.15 10.23 2.76
N ARG A 130 -13.20 10.50 1.85
CA ARG A 130 -13.26 9.99 0.48
C ARG A 130 -13.32 8.46 0.44
N ARG A 131 -12.51 7.79 1.27
CA ARG A 131 -12.41 6.32 1.22
C ARG A 131 -13.63 5.65 1.88
N VAL A 132 -14.18 6.23 2.94
CA VAL A 132 -15.47 5.84 3.51
C VAL A 132 -16.54 5.88 2.42
N GLY A 133 -16.67 7.00 1.70
CA GLY A 133 -17.67 7.13 0.63
C GLY A 133 -17.55 6.05 -0.44
N VAL A 134 -16.35 5.89 -1.02
CA VAL A 134 -16.11 4.91 -2.09
C VAL A 134 -16.37 3.47 -1.66
N MET A 135 -16.00 3.09 -0.43
CA MET A 135 -16.20 1.73 0.05
C MET A 135 -17.65 1.48 0.48
N ALA A 136 -18.30 2.47 1.10
CA ALA A 136 -19.69 2.39 1.53
C ALA A 136 -20.66 2.29 0.34
N GLU A 137 -20.42 3.04 -0.74
CA GLU A 137 -21.19 2.93 -2.00
C GLU A 137 -21.14 1.51 -2.57
N ARG A 138 -20.01 0.82 -2.34
CA ARG A 138 -19.82 -0.58 -2.74
C ARG A 138 -20.32 -1.60 -1.71
N GLY A 139 -20.80 -1.14 -0.55
CA GLY A 139 -21.32 -1.97 0.55
C GLY A 139 -20.26 -2.52 1.50
N TYR A 140 -19.02 -2.03 1.46
CA TYR A 140 -17.93 -2.47 2.34
C TYR A 140 -17.73 -1.52 3.52
N LYS A 141 -17.34 -2.09 4.67
CA LYS A 141 -17.08 -1.35 5.91
C LYS A 141 -15.60 -0.98 6.01
N THR A 142 -15.29 0.22 6.50
CA THR A 142 -13.91 0.67 6.69
C THR A 142 -13.69 1.27 8.07
N ASP A 143 -12.47 1.13 8.61
CA ASP A 143 -12.06 1.76 9.86
C ASP A 143 -10.63 2.33 9.75
N TYR A 144 -10.30 3.29 10.60
CA TYR A 144 -9.09 4.13 10.51
C TYR A 144 -8.46 4.33 11.89
N PRO A 145 -7.73 3.34 12.43
CA PRO A 145 -7.27 3.37 13.82
C PRO A 145 -6.39 4.57 14.18
N ILE A 146 -5.49 4.98 13.28
CA ILE A 146 -4.58 6.11 13.57
C ILE A 146 -5.34 7.44 13.61
N ALA A 147 -6.32 7.63 12.71
CA ALA A 147 -7.12 8.84 12.67
C ALA A 147 -8.15 8.88 13.82
N LEU A 148 -8.89 7.78 14.02
CA LEU A 148 -10.15 7.79 14.76
C LEU A 148 -10.11 7.11 16.11
N TRP A 149 -9.20 6.16 16.35
CA TRP A 149 -9.19 5.50 17.67
C TRP A 149 -8.67 6.47 18.73
N PRO A 150 -9.39 6.63 19.86
CA PRO A 150 -9.03 7.60 20.89
C PRO A 150 -7.75 7.22 21.63
N GLN A 151 -7.54 5.92 21.85
CA GLN A 151 -6.38 5.36 22.50
C GLN A 151 -5.79 4.26 21.62
N ARG A 152 -4.47 4.22 21.58
CA ARG A 152 -3.64 3.25 20.86
C ARG A 152 -2.60 2.72 21.83
N THR A 153 -2.26 1.45 21.67
CA THR A 153 -1.27 0.72 22.46
C THR A 153 0.14 0.83 21.89
N ILE A 154 0.30 1.37 20.69
CA ILE A 154 1.59 1.64 20.06
C ILE A 154 1.54 2.92 19.22
N HIS A 155 2.61 3.70 19.28
CA HIS A 155 2.80 4.92 18.48
C HIS A 155 3.93 4.79 17.47
N SER A 156 4.85 3.84 17.69
CA SER A 156 6.00 3.56 16.85
C SER A 156 6.34 2.08 16.84
N THR A 157 6.66 1.51 15.67
CA THR A 157 7.18 0.14 15.54
C THR A 157 8.51 -0.08 16.27
N GLU A 158 9.27 0.97 16.53
CA GLU A 158 10.49 0.91 17.34
C GLU A 158 10.22 0.48 18.78
N GLU A 159 9.01 0.72 19.32
CA GLU A 159 8.62 0.26 20.67
C GLU A 159 8.61 -1.28 20.78
N ILE A 160 8.52 -1.98 19.65
CA ILE A 160 8.60 -3.44 19.57
C ILE A 160 9.91 -3.92 18.92
N GLY A 161 10.91 -3.04 18.83
CA GLY A 161 12.23 -3.35 18.29
C GLY A 161 12.32 -3.38 16.76
N ILE A 162 11.29 -2.92 16.05
CA ILE A 162 11.23 -2.93 14.58
C ILE A 162 11.46 -1.52 14.02
N ASN A 163 12.59 -1.34 13.35
CA ASN A 163 12.97 -0.05 12.76
C ASN A 163 12.08 0.31 11.55
N ARG A 164 11.63 1.57 11.50
CA ARG A 164 10.96 2.14 10.32
C ARG A 164 11.76 1.91 9.03
N PRO A 165 11.08 1.75 7.88
CA PRO A 165 11.79 1.66 6.62
C PRO A 165 12.51 2.98 6.30
N MET A 166 13.78 2.89 5.91
CA MET A 166 14.70 3.97 5.54
C MET A 166 14.14 4.95 4.54
N ALA A 167 13.18 4.54 3.70
CA ALA A 167 12.48 5.45 2.78
C ALA A 167 11.89 6.68 3.51
N TYR A 168 11.53 6.56 4.79
CA TYR A 168 11.03 7.68 5.62
C TYR A 168 12.12 8.66 6.08
N SER A 169 13.40 8.29 6.03
CA SER A 169 14.50 9.23 6.29
C SER A 169 14.67 10.26 5.17
N ARG A 170 14.14 9.97 3.97
CA ARG A 170 14.29 10.82 2.77
C ARG A 170 12.96 11.27 2.13
N PHE A 171 11.86 10.55 2.34
CA PHE A 171 10.56 10.81 1.70
C PHE A 171 9.39 10.59 2.66
N LYS A 172 8.31 11.36 2.51
CA LYS A 172 7.09 11.19 3.33
C LYS A 172 6.36 9.86 3.11
N HIS A 173 6.60 9.19 1.98
CA HIS A 173 5.96 7.94 1.61
C HIS A 173 6.95 6.98 0.96
N ALA A 174 6.85 5.70 1.31
CA ALA A 174 7.57 4.60 0.69
C ALA A 174 6.92 4.22 -0.66
N ASN A 175 7.32 4.91 -1.73
CA ASN A 175 6.83 4.66 -3.08
C ASN A 175 7.81 3.80 -3.88
N CYS A 176 7.34 3.17 -4.94
CA CYS A 176 8.20 2.46 -5.88
C CYS A 176 9.18 3.39 -6.62
N ILE A 177 10.33 2.87 -6.99
CA ILE A 177 11.32 3.54 -7.83
C ILE A 177 10.67 3.85 -9.18
N GLY A 178 10.80 5.09 -9.65
CA GLY A 178 10.12 5.56 -10.86
C GLY A 178 8.60 5.77 -10.70
N CYS A 179 8.10 5.96 -9.47
CA CYS A 179 6.68 6.21 -9.21
C CYS A 179 6.13 7.39 -10.03
N LEU A 180 5.24 7.05 -10.98
CA LEU A 180 4.58 7.98 -11.88
C LEU A 180 3.63 8.98 -11.17
N LYS A 181 3.21 8.68 -9.94
CA LYS A 181 2.34 9.54 -9.12
C LYS A 181 3.13 10.56 -8.30
N ALA A 182 4.34 10.21 -7.85
CA ALA A 182 5.18 11.06 -7.00
C ALA A 182 6.18 11.92 -7.81
N GLY A 183 6.30 11.66 -9.11
CA GLY A 183 7.16 12.43 -10.01
C GLY A 183 8.66 12.30 -9.68
N TRP A 184 9.42 13.36 -9.94
CA TRP A 184 10.90 13.38 -9.91
C TRP A 184 11.52 13.02 -8.54
N GLN A 185 10.74 13.09 -7.45
CA GLN A 185 11.22 12.79 -6.10
C GLN A 185 11.69 11.34 -5.94
N CYS A 186 11.05 10.37 -6.62
CA CYS A 186 11.39 8.94 -6.52
C CYS A 186 12.40 8.46 -7.60
N GLN A 187 12.88 9.34 -8.48
CA GLN A 187 13.79 8.97 -9.60
C GLN A 187 15.29 9.05 -9.23
N ARG A 188 15.67 9.53 -8.05
CA ARG A 188 17.09 9.67 -7.67
C ARG A 188 17.85 8.34 -7.52
N ARG A 189 17.18 7.18 -7.51
CA ARG A 189 17.83 5.86 -7.64
C ARG A 189 18.21 5.48 -9.09
N MET A 190 17.67 6.15 -10.12
CA MET A 190 17.97 5.83 -11.53
C MET A 190 19.28 6.44 -12.05
N LYS A 191 19.87 7.42 -11.34
CA LYS A 191 21.06 8.15 -11.83
C LYS A 191 22.40 7.38 -11.74
N SER A 192 22.38 6.12 -11.31
CA SER A 192 23.55 5.23 -11.39
C SER A 192 23.54 4.29 -12.58
N ASP A 193 22.51 4.36 -13.45
CA ASP A 193 22.41 3.53 -14.65
C ASP A 193 22.69 4.39 -15.91
N PRO A 194 23.82 4.18 -16.63
CA PRO A 194 24.26 5.06 -17.71
C PRO A 194 23.39 5.02 -18.98
N LEU A 195 22.32 4.22 -19.01
CA LEU A 195 21.50 4.00 -20.21
C LEU A 195 20.23 4.85 -20.31
N ILE A 196 19.93 5.71 -19.33
CA ILE A 196 18.69 6.50 -19.34
C ILE A 196 19.01 8.00 -19.31
N SER A 197 19.30 8.55 -20.49
CA SER A 197 19.28 9.99 -20.74
C SER A 197 17.85 10.54 -20.59
N PRO A 198 17.63 11.68 -19.90
CA PRO A 198 16.30 12.28 -19.85
C PRO A 198 15.88 12.74 -21.26
N PRO A 199 14.61 12.57 -21.66
CA PRO A 199 14.12 13.16 -22.90
C PRO A 199 14.19 14.69 -22.76
N THR A 200 14.89 15.33 -23.69
CA THR A 200 14.92 16.79 -23.85
C THR A 200 13.49 17.29 -24.00
N ALA A 201 13.04 18.08 -23.02
CA ALA A 201 11.81 18.84 -23.15
C ALA A 201 11.99 19.87 -24.26
N GLN A 202 11.30 19.68 -25.38
CA GLN A 202 11.04 20.77 -26.32
C GLN A 202 9.80 21.51 -25.80
N TYR A 203 9.98 22.81 -25.57
CA TYR A 203 8.95 23.77 -25.17
C TYR A 203 7.95 24.00 -26.31
#